data_AF-A0A671YAL4-F1
#
_entry.id   AF-A0A671YAL4-F1
#
_cell.length_a   1.000
_cell.length_b   1.000
_cell.length_c   1.000
_cell.angle_alpha   90.00
_cell.angle_beta   90.00
_cell.angle_gamma   90.00
#
_symmetry.space_group_name_H-M   'P 1'
#
loop_
_entity.id
_entity.type
_entity.pdbx_description
1 polymer ?
#
loop_
_entity_poly.entity_id
_entity_poly.type
_entity_poly.pdbx_seq_one_letter_code
_entity_poly.pdbx_strand_id
1 'polypeptide(L)'
;RSFITVTAAILALCYKHRMKHIQQVLTCPAENASSGTDEDRHLQQLTRTQEFRRHLLADVCAKYQPGIIQRRVSQQQVSRVYVEDRSRLLYCEVPKAGCSNWKRVLMVLGGSATSIRDIPHDAAHYSNHLRRLESYDHASIAERLRSYTKVLFIREPFERLVSAFRDKFESPNSYYHPVFGRPIISRYRTNVT
;
A
#
# COMPACT_ATOMS: atom_id res chain seq x y z
N ARG A 1 32.78 -15.49 -10.98
CA ARG A 1 32.99 -15.29 -9.53
C ARG A 1 33.18 -13.81 -9.12
N SER A 2 32.81 -12.83 -9.96
CA SER A 2 33.07 -11.40 -9.68
C SER A 2 31.82 -10.49 -9.61
N PHE A 3 30.60 -11.06 -9.70
CA PHE A 3 29.35 -10.28 -9.67
C PHE A 3 28.63 -10.24 -8.31
N ILE A 4 28.99 -11.14 -7.39
CA ILE A 4 28.33 -11.24 -6.06
C ILE A 4 28.96 -10.26 -5.05
N THR A 5 30.23 -9.92 -5.22
CA THR A 5 30.94 -9.01 -4.30
C THR A 5 30.58 -7.54 -4.52
N VAL A 6 30.23 -7.14 -5.75
CA VAL A 6 29.86 -5.74 -6.07
C VAL A 6 28.44 -5.40 -5.56
N THR A 7 27.53 -6.37 -5.55
CA THR A 7 26.17 -6.18 -5.02
C THR A 7 26.14 -6.08 -3.49
N ALA A 8 26.99 -6.84 -2.79
CA ALA A 8 27.12 -6.72 -1.34
C ALA A 8 27.69 -5.37 -0.88
N ALA A 9 28.61 -4.77 -1.65
CA ALA A 9 29.20 -3.48 -1.33
C ALA A 9 28.22 -2.30 -1.51
N ILE A 10 27.35 -2.35 -2.53
CA ILE A 10 26.30 -1.34 -2.76
C ILE A 10 25.18 -1.48 -1.72
N LEU A 11 24.83 -2.70 -1.33
CA LEU A 11 23.93 -2.96 -0.20
C LEU A 11 24.49 -2.41 1.11
N ALA A 12 25.78 -2.62 1.41
CA ALA A 12 26.41 -2.10 2.62
C ALA A 12 26.48 -0.56 2.66
N LEU A 13 26.72 0.11 1.52
CA LEU A 13 26.73 1.57 1.42
C LEU A 13 25.32 2.18 1.53
N CYS A 14 24.31 1.55 0.93
CA CYS A 14 22.91 1.97 1.10
C CYS A 14 22.39 1.73 2.54
N TYR A 15 22.83 0.64 3.18
CA TYR A 15 22.43 0.33 4.56
C TYR A 15 23.07 1.29 5.57
N LYS A 16 24.37 1.62 5.43
CA LYS A 16 25.08 2.50 6.38
C LYS A 16 24.65 3.97 6.30
N HIS A 17 24.22 4.46 5.13
CA HIS A 17 23.86 5.87 4.97
C HIS A 17 22.39 6.19 5.29
N ARG A 18 21.49 5.19 5.34
CA ARG A 18 20.05 5.40 5.59
C ARG A 18 19.52 4.84 6.91
N MET A 19 20.33 4.11 7.68
CA MET A 19 19.98 3.60 9.02
C MET A 19 20.30 4.52 10.20
N LYS A 20 20.64 5.80 9.98
CA LYS A 20 20.70 6.77 11.08
C LYS A 20 19.40 7.56 11.29
N HIS A 21 18.35 7.28 10.52
CA HIS A 21 17.13 8.12 10.54
C HIS A 21 15.79 7.40 10.74
N ILE A 22 15.78 6.10 11.03
CA ILE A 22 14.53 5.37 11.31
C ILE A 22 14.74 4.47 12.53
N GLN A 23 14.79 5.10 13.70
CA GLN A 23 14.47 4.43 14.94
C GLN A 23 13.98 5.49 15.93
N GLN A 24 12.71 5.86 15.82
CA GLN A 24 11.87 6.39 16.89
C GLN A 24 10.47 6.68 16.34
N VAL A 25 9.64 5.65 16.21
CA VAL A 25 8.18 5.78 16.39
C VAL A 25 7.69 4.42 16.87
N LEU A 26 7.81 4.17 18.19
CA LEU A 26 7.04 3.17 18.94
C LEU A 26 7.45 3.27 20.41
N THR A 27 7.07 4.38 21.05
CA THR A 27 6.87 4.46 22.50
C THR A 27 6.01 5.70 22.76
N CYS A 28 4.75 5.52 23.15
CA CYS A 28 4.01 6.55 23.87
C CYS A 28 4.33 6.41 25.36
N PRO A 29 4.81 7.49 26.00
CA PRO A 29 4.35 7.85 27.33
C PRO A 29 3.60 9.18 27.28
N ALA A 30 2.57 9.29 28.11
CA ALA A 30 1.71 10.45 28.24
C ALA A 30 2.37 11.60 29.02
N GLU A 31 1.84 12.80 28.75
CA GLU A 31 1.87 14.05 29.55
C GLU A 31 3.19 14.84 29.65
N ASN A 32 3.26 15.95 28.89
CA ASN A 32 3.13 17.28 29.51
C ASN A 32 2.88 18.38 28.46
N ALA A 33 2.08 19.37 28.88
CA ALA A 33 1.53 20.44 28.06
C ALA A 33 2.57 21.49 27.61
N SER A 34 3.04 21.37 26.37
CA SER A 34 3.58 22.46 25.53
C SER A 34 3.43 22.14 24.03
N SER A 35 2.37 21.40 23.67
CA SER A 35 2.27 20.64 22.42
C SER A 35 1.75 21.39 21.18
N GLY A 36 1.37 22.66 21.31
CA GLY A 36 0.74 23.40 20.20
C GLY A 36 1.67 23.62 19.00
N THR A 37 2.95 23.95 19.25
CA THR A 37 3.88 24.35 18.17
C THR A 37 4.52 23.17 17.44
N ASP A 38 4.69 22.02 18.10
CA ASP A 38 5.35 20.84 17.52
C ASP A 38 4.38 20.03 16.64
N GLU A 39 3.14 19.84 17.07
CA GLU A 39 2.08 19.21 16.27
C GLU A 39 1.79 20.01 14.99
N ASP A 40 1.70 21.34 15.10
CA ASP A 40 1.51 22.22 13.94
C ASP A 40 2.67 22.12 12.96
N ARG A 41 3.90 22.09 13.46
CA ARG A 41 5.11 21.91 12.63
C ARG A 41 5.10 20.54 11.95
N HIS A 42 4.68 19.49 12.65
CA HIS A 42 4.56 18.14 12.11
C HIS A 42 3.52 18.09 10.99
N LEU A 43 2.34 18.66 11.21
CA LEU A 43 1.26 18.71 10.22
C LEU A 43 1.66 19.50 8.97
N GLN A 44 2.39 20.62 9.15
CA GLN A 44 2.98 21.37 8.04
C GLN A 44 3.97 20.52 7.24
N GLN A 45 4.85 19.77 7.92
CA GLN A 45 5.82 18.89 7.26
C GLN A 45 5.12 17.75 6.47
N LEU A 46 4.08 17.15 7.06
CA LEU A 46 3.27 16.14 6.38
C LEU A 46 2.60 16.72 5.13
N THR A 47 2.02 17.91 5.24
CA THR A 47 1.36 18.60 4.12
C THR A 47 2.33 18.83 2.97
N ARG A 48 3.50 19.42 3.24
CA ARG A 48 4.56 19.63 2.23
C ARG A 48 4.99 18.33 1.56
N THR A 49 5.13 17.26 2.34
CA THR A 49 5.50 15.94 1.83
C THR A 49 4.43 15.38 0.88
N GLN A 50 3.15 15.52 1.23
CA GLN A 50 2.05 15.04 0.38
C GLN A 50 1.90 15.88 -0.89
N GLU A 51 2.10 17.19 -0.80
CA GLU A 51 2.11 18.07 -1.97
C GLU A 51 3.22 17.69 -2.94
N PHE A 52 4.45 17.49 -2.46
CA PHE A 52 5.55 17.04 -3.28
C PHE A 52 5.24 15.71 -3.98
N ARG A 53 4.71 14.73 -3.23
CA ARG A 53 4.31 13.42 -3.79
C ARG A 53 3.24 13.54 -4.86
N ARG A 54 2.26 14.43 -4.67
CA ARG A 54 1.20 14.69 -5.64
C ARG A 54 1.75 15.28 -6.94
N HIS A 55 2.67 16.24 -6.86
CA HIS A 55 3.32 16.81 -8.04
C HIS A 55 4.13 15.75 -8.78
N LEU A 56 4.98 15.00 -8.06
CA LEU A 56 5.76 13.92 -8.66
C LEU A 56 4.87 12.89 -9.37
N LEU A 57 3.74 12.52 -8.77
CA LEU A 57 2.78 11.60 -9.38
C LEU A 57 2.20 12.18 -10.67
N ALA A 58 1.82 13.47 -10.66
CA ALA A 58 1.30 14.14 -11.84
C ALA A 58 2.33 14.17 -12.98
N ASP A 59 3.58 14.50 -12.68
CA ASP A 59 4.67 14.57 -13.66
C ASP A 59 4.97 13.20 -14.28
N VAL A 60 5.05 12.16 -13.45
CA VAL A 60 5.28 10.78 -13.90
C VAL A 60 4.11 10.29 -14.76
N CYS A 61 2.87 10.55 -14.33
CA CYS A 61 1.68 10.19 -15.11
C CYS A 61 1.65 10.92 -16.46
N ALA A 62 1.96 12.22 -16.50
CA ALA A 62 2.04 12.99 -17.74
C ALA A 62 3.08 12.41 -18.71
N LYS A 63 4.21 11.92 -18.18
CA LYS A 63 5.28 11.31 -18.98
C LYS A 63 4.93 9.94 -19.57
N TYR A 64 4.34 9.04 -18.76
CA TYR A 64 4.15 7.64 -19.15
C TYR A 64 2.73 7.29 -19.60
N GLN A 65 1.77 8.20 -19.46
CA GLN A 65 0.38 7.99 -19.85
C GLN A 65 -0.19 9.14 -20.70
N PRO A 66 0.47 9.54 -21.81
CA PRO A 66 -0.10 10.55 -22.69
C PRO A 66 -1.45 10.06 -23.25
N GLY A 67 -2.51 10.85 -23.05
CA GLY A 67 -3.84 10.58 -23.60
C GLY A 67 -4.78 9.70 -22.77
N ILE A 68 -4.39 9.22 -21.59
CA ILE A 68 -5.29 8.41 -20.74
C ILE A 68 -6.49 9.21 -20.20
N ILE A 69 -6.37 10.54 -20.11
CA ILE A 69 -7.44 11.44 -19.63
C ILE A 69 -8.70 11.35 -20.51
N GLN A 70 -8.57 10.96 -21.79
CA GLN A 70 -9.69 10.92 -22.74
C GLN A 70 -10.41 9.56 -22.81
N ARG A 71 -9.85 8.50 -22.21
CA ARG A 71 -10.45 7.16 -22.25
C ARG A 71 -11.37 6.93 -21.06
N ARG A 72 -12.57 6.39 -21.32
CA ARG A 72 -13.45 5.89 -20.26
C ARG A 72 -12.72 4.84 -19.43
N VAL A 73 -12.72 5.03 -18.12
CA VAL A 73 -12.16 4.06 -17.17
C VAL A 73 -13.02 2.79 -17.21
N SER A 74 -12.39 1.66 -17.50
CA SER A 74 -13.03 0.34 -17.47
C SER A 74 -13.18 -0.15 -16.04
N GLN A 75 -14.18 -1.00 -15.79
CA GLN A 75 -14.40 -1.62 -14.47
C GLN A 75 -13.17 -2.42 -14.01
N GLN A 76 -12.50 -3.13 -14.94
CA GLN A 76 -11.29 -3.89 -14.63
C GLN A 76 -10.16 -3.03 -14.05
N GLN A 77 -9.99 -1.79 -14.55
CA GLN A 77 -8.98 -0.86 -14.06
C GLN A 77 -9.22 -0.40 -12.61
N VAL A 78 -10.48 -0.44 -12.15
CA VAL A 78 -10.87 -0.02 -10.80
C VAL A 78 -11.22 -1.19 -9.87
N SER A 79 -10.92 -2.41 -10.28
CA SER A 79 -11.17 -3.66 -9.53
C SER A 79 -10.51 -3.73 -8.15
N ARG A 80 -9.44 -2.95 -7.96
CA ARG A 80 -8.70 -2.88 -6.68
C ARG A 80 -9.02 -1.62 -5.86
N VAL A 81 -10.04 -0.88 -6.24
CA VAL A 81 -10.44 0.35 -5.53
C VAL A 81 -11.64 0.06 -4.65
N TYR A 82 -11.46 0.19 -3.34
CA TYR A 82 -12.57 0.16 -2.38
C TYR A 82 -13.21 1.54 -2.25
N VAL A 83 -14.51 1.54 -2.03
CA VAL A 83 -15.34 2.74 -1.91
C VAL A 83 -15.84 2.83 -0.48
N GLU A 84 -15.64 3.99 0.14
CA GLU A 84 -16.26 4.36 1.42
C GLU A 84 -17.02 5.67 1.19
N ASP A 85 -18.34 5.56 1.10
CA ASP A 85 -19.21 6.67 0.65
C ASP A 85 -19.44 7.73 1.76
N ARG A 86 -19.35 7.40 3.06
CA ARG A 86 -19.66 8.36 4.16
C ARG A 86 -18.61 9.46 4.27
N SER A 87 -17.34 9.10 4.13
CA SER A 87 -16.19 10.02 4.16
C SER A 87 -15.68 10.36 2.76
N ARG A 88 -16.37 9.88 1.70
CA ARG A 88 -16.05 10.11 0.29
C ARG A 88 -14.61 9.71 -0.05
N LEU A 89 -14.23 8.48 0.29
CA LEU A 89 -12.89 7.93 0.07
C LEU A 89 -12.89 6.84 -1.00
N LEU A 90 -11.84 6.87 -1.83
CA LEU A 90 -11.47 5.79 -2.73
C LEU A 90 -10.10 5.25 -2.31
N TYR A 91 -10.06 4.01 -1.83
CA TYR A 91 -8.82 3.37 -1.41
C TYR A 91 -8.34 2.36 -2.44
N CYS A 92 -7.18 2.61 -3.05
CA CYS A 92 -6.55 1.67 -3.97
C CYS A 92 -5.71 0.64 -3.20
N GLU A 93 -6.10 -0.63 -3.28
CA GLU A 93 -5.41 -1.72 -2.59
C GLU A 93 -4.06 -2.03 -3.25
N VAL A 94 -3.01 -1.86 -2.45
CA VAL A 94 -1.66 -2.32 -2.77
C VAL A 94 -1.31 -3.49 -1.86
N PRO A 95 -1.19 -4.72 -2.39
CA PRO A 95 -0.79 -5.87 -1.60
C PRO A 95 0.52 -5.62 -0.84
N LYS A 96 0.53 -6.04 0.43
CA LYS A 96 1.70 -5.96 1.33
C LYS A 96 2.20 -4.53 1.64
N ALA A 97 1.40 -3.51 1.36
CA ALA A 97 1.61 -2.12 1.80
C ALA A 97 0.67 -1.72 2.96
N GLY A 98 0.28 -2.68 3.81
CA GLY A 98 -0.67 -2.44 4.91
C GLY A 98 -2.15 -2.56 4.52
N CYS A 99 -2.46 -3.24 3.42
CA CYS A 99 -3.82 -3.36 2.88
C CYS A 99 -4.85 -3.92 3.88
N SER A 100 -4.49 -4.90 4.71
CA SER A 100 -5.39 -5.45 5.75
C SER A 100 -5.79 -4.37 6.76
N ASN A 101 -4.84 -3.55 7.19
CA ASN A 101 -5.10 -2.48 8.14
C ASN A 101 -6.00 -1.41 7.54
N TRP A 102 -5.76 -1.02 6.29
CA TRP A 102 -6.62 -0.07 5.60
C TRP A 102 -8.05 -0.58 5.40
N LYS A 103 -8.25 -1.88 5.12
CA LYS A 103 -9.60 -2.45 5.10
C LYS A 103 -10.31 -2.30 6.45
N ARG A 104 -9.62 -2.54 7.56
CA ARG A 104 -10.18 -2.32 8.90
C ARG A 104 -10.54 -0.86 9.14
N VAL A 105 -9.68 0.08 8.73
CA VAL A 105 -9.99 1.52 8.79
C VAL A 105 -11.26 1.83 8.01
N LEU A 106 -11.39 1.33 6.77
CA LEU A 106 -12.58 1.53 5.95
C LEU A 106 -13.84 0.92 6.59
N MET A 107 -13.73 -0.24 7.23
CA MET A 107 -14.85 -0.86 7.94
C MET A 107 -15.32 0.01 9.11
N VAL A 108 -14.39 0.62 9.86
CA VAL A 108 -14.71 1.55 10.95
C VAL A 108 -15.30 2.85 10.43
N LEU A 109 -14.68 3.46 9.40
CA LEU A 109 -15.20 4.69 8.78
C LEU A 109 -16.61 4.50 8.17
N GLY A 110 -16.86 3.34 7.56
CA GLY A 110 -18.16 2.96 7.03
C GLY A 110 -19.20 2.59 8.09
N GLY A 111 -18.80 2.52 9.36
CA GLY A 111 -19.67 2.18 10.49
C GLY A 111 -20.03 0.70 10.61
N SER A 112 -19.32 -0.19 9.91
CA SER A 112 -19.51 -1.65 9.99
C SER A 112 -18.72 -2.30 11.13
N ALA A 113 -17.84 -1.54 11.78
CA ALA A 113 -17.08 -1.96 12.95
C ALA A 113 -16.82 -0.76 13.88
N THR A 114 -16.62 -1.02 15.17
CA THR A 114 -16.37 0.02 16.18
C THR A 114 -14.89 0.30 16.42
N SER A 115 -14.03 -0.70 16.17
CA SER A 115 -12.61 -0.64 16.48
C SER A 115 -11.79 -1.38 15.43
N ILE A 116 -10.65 -0.81 15.06
CA ILE A 116 -9.69 -1.41 14.13
C ILE A 116 -9.07 -2.66 14.77
N ARG A 117 -8.86 -2.67 16.10
CA ARG A 117 -8.15 -3.75 16.79
C ARG A 117 -8.97 -5.03 16.88
N ASP A 118 -10.29 -4.89 16.89
CA ASP A 118 -11.22 -6.00 17.15
C ASP A 118 -11.59 -6.75 15.87
N ILE A 119 -11.06 -6.35 14.71
CA ILE A 119 -11.31 -7.01 13.42
C ILE A 119 -10.20 -8.04 13.15
N PRO A 120 -10.50 -9.35 13.16
CA PRO A 120 -9.53 -10.39 12.84
C PRO A 120 -8.95 -10.23 11.44
N HIS A 121 -7.77 -10.81 11.20
CA HIS A 121 -7.11 -10.75 9.90
C HIS A 121 -8.00 -11.31 8.79
N ASP A 122 -8.55 -12.50 8.98
CA ASP A 122 -9.38 -13.16 7.97
C ASP A 122 -10.67 -12.39 7.70
N ALA A 123 -11.27 -11.78 8.72
CA ALA A 123 -12.46 -10.94 8.55
C ALA A 123 -12.15 -9.73 7.66
N ALA A 124 -11.02 -9.05 7.90
CA ALA A 124 -10.58 -7.94 7.05
C ALA A 124 -10.29 -8.38 5.60
N HIS A 125 -9.92 -9.63 5.36
CA HIS A 125 -9.57 -10.13 4.04
C HIS A 125 -10.75 -10.72 3.24
N TYR A 126 -11.60 -11.49 3.91
CA TYR A 126 -12.58 -12.36 3.24
C TYR A 126 -14.04 -11.98 3.55
N SER A 127 -14.32 -11.34 4.69
CA SER A 127 -15.68 -11.01 5.13
C SER A 127 -15.85 -9.53 5.50
N ASN A 128 -15.13 -8.63 4.81
CA ASN A 128 -15.15 -7.20 5.11
C ASN A 128 -16.37 -6.45 4.54
N HIS A 129 -17.10 -7.05 3.60
CA HIS A 129 -18.25 -6.46 2.91
C HIS A 129 -18.02 -5.06 2.31
N LEU A 130 -16.76 -4.67 2.08
CA LEU A 130 -16.42 -3.37 1.50
C LEU A 130 -16.76 -3.37 0.02
N ARG A 131 -17.45 -2.32 -0.43
CA ARG A 131 -17.81 -2.17 -1.84
C ARG A 131 -16.57 -1.81 -2.67
N ARG A 132 -16.49 -2.39 -3.85
CA ARG A 132 -15.46 -2.06 -4.85
C ARG A 132 -16.04 -1.15 -5.92
N LEU A 133 -15.20 -0.25 -6.44
CA LEU A 133 -15.60 0.73 -7.45
C LEU A 133 -16.06 0.05 -8.75
N GLU A 134 -15.50 -1.12 -9.07
CA GLU A 134 -15.93 -1.94 -10.23
C GLU A 134 -17.39 -2.39 -10.17
N SER A 135 -18.01 -2.43 -8.99
CA SER A 135 -19.40 -2.87 -8.80
C SER A 135 -20.44 -1.80 -9.16
N TYR A 136 -20.00 -0.58 -9.50
CA TYR A 136 -20.86 0.53 -9.86
C TYR A 136 -20.98 0.67 -11.38
N ASP A 137 -22.03 1.35 -11.84
CA ASP A 137 -22.19 1.73 -13.23
C ASP A 137 -21.19 2.83 -13.63
N HIS A 138 -20.98 3.02 -14.94
CA HIS A 138 -19.98 3.96 -15.44
C HIS A 138 -20.18 5.40 -14.98
N ALA A 139 -21.43 5.87 -14.83
CA ALA A 139 -21.69 7.23 -14.38
C ALA A 139 -21.32 7.40 -12.90
N SER A 140 -21.71 6.45 -12.04
CA SER A 140 -21.32 6.42 -10.63
C SER A 140 -19.82 6.30 -10.42
N ILE A 141 -19.13 5.52 -11.26
CA ILE A 141 -17.66 5.42 -11.24
C ILE A 141 -17.03 6.78 -11.54
N ALA A 142 -17.45 7.42 -12.64
CA ALA A 142 -16.93 8.72 -13.05
C ALA A 142 -17.17 9.79 -11.97
N GLU A 143 -18.35 9.79 -11.36
CA GLU A 143 -18.69 10.76 -10.33
C GLU A 143 -17.81 10.61 -9.08
N ARG A 144 -17.60 9.39 -8.61
CA ARG A 144 -16.71 9.12 -7.47
C ARG A 144 -15.25 9.43 -7.79
N LEU A 145 -14.77 9.05 -8.98
CA LEU A 145 -13.43 9.41 -9.43
C LEU A 145 -13.23 10.93 -9.49
N ARG A 146 -14.28 11.71 -9.77
CA ARG A 146 -14.21 13.16 -9.76
C ARG A 146 -14.26 13.75 -8.35
N SER A 147 -15.20 13.30 -7.53
CA SER A 147 -15.57 13.98 -6.28
C SER A 147 -14.92 13.40 -5.01
N TYR A 148 -14.42 12.16 -5.04
CA TYR A 148 -13.90 11.49 -3.83
C TYR A 148 -12.39 11.66 -3.69
N THR A 149 -11.94 11.66 -2.44
CA THR A 149 -10.51 11.68 -2.10
C THR A 149 -9.89 10.32 -2.40
N LYS A 150 -8.82 10.31 -3.19
CA LYS A 150 -8.13 9.09 -3.63
C LYS A 150 -6.96 8.83 -2.71
N VAL A 151 -6.95 7.67 -2.07
CA VAL A 151 -5.97 7.28 -1.07
C VAL A 151 -5.20 6.06 -1.57
N LEU A 152 -3.88 6.16 -1.53
CA LEU A 152 -2.96 5.11 -1.90
C LEU A 152 -1.84 5.03 -0.85
N PHE A 153 -1.61 3.85 -0.30
CA PHE A 153 -0.49 3.59 0.59
C PHE A 153 0.55 2.75 -0.12
N ILE A 154 1.78 3.27 -0.12
CA ILE A 154 2.93 2.65 -0.79
C ILE A 154 3.94 2.26 0.27
N ARG A 155 4.61 1.14 0.02
CA ARG A 155 5.75 0.65 0.80
C ARG A 155 6.96 0.56 -0.12
N GLU A 156 8.16 0.66 0.46
CA GLU A 156 9.41 0.44 -0.28
C GLU A 156 9.34 -0.90 -1.04
N PRO A 157 9.67 -0.92 -2.36
CA PRO A 157 9.47 -2.09 -3.20
C PRO A 157 10.13 -3.40 -2.72
N PHE A 158 11.36 -3.35 -2.21
CA PHE A 158 12.07 -4.54 -1.72
C PHE A 158 11.50 -5.02 -0.39
N GLU A 159 11.16 -4.12 0.53
CA GLU A 159 10.44 -4.52 1.74
C GLU A 159 9.10 -5.19 1.42
N ARG A 160 8.38 -4.67 0.42
CA ARG A 160 7.11 -5.25 -0.04
C ARG A 160 7.33 -6.64 -0.62
N LEU A 161 8.40 -6.83 -1.38
CA LEU A 161 8.79 -8.13 -1.96
C LEU A 161 9.13 -9.14 -0.86
N VAL A 162 9.97 -8.76 0.10
CA VAL A 162 10.34 -9.62 1.23
C VAL A 162 9.09 -9.95 2.06
N SER A 163 8.21 -8.98 2.31
CA SER A 163 6.95 -9.23 3.01
C SER A 163 6.06 -10.24 2.27
N ALA A 164 5.99 -10.16 0.93
CA ALA A 164 5.25 -11.13 0.13
C ALA A 164 5.89 -12.53 0.18
N PHE A 165 7.23 -12.59 0.10
CA PHE A 165 7.96 -13.85 0.19
C PHE A 165 7.71 -14.56 1.52
N ARG A 166 7.85 -13.83 2.63
CA ARG A 166 7.62 -14.36 3.98
C ARG A 166 6.19 -14.85 4.20
N ASP A 167 5.23 -14.07 3.73
CA ASP A 167 3.80 -14.40 3.82
C ASP A 167 3.41 -15.63 2.99
N LYS A 168 3.99 -15.82 1.79
CA LYS A 168 3.51 -16.82 0.83
C LYS A 168 4.43 -18.03 0.62
N PHE A 169 5.72 -17.90 0.93
CA PHE A 169 6.74 -18.89 0.57
C PHE A 169 7.68 -19.32 1.71
N GLU A 170 7.86 -18.52 2.78
CA GLU A 170 8.76 -18.89 3.89
C GLU A 170 8.26 -20.12 4.67
N SER A 171 6.95 -20.25 4.85
CA SER A 171 6.32 -21.43 5.45
C SER A 171 5.62 -22.29 4.39
N PRO A 172 5.48 -23.61 4.58
CA PRO A 172 4.70 -24.47 3.69
C PRO A 172 3.28 -23.91 3.48
N ASN A 173 2.92 -23.69 2.23
CA ASN A 173 1.60 -23.19 1.86
C ASN A 173 1.01 -24.03 0.72
N SER A 174 -0.11 -24.70 1.00
CA SER A 174 -0.75 -25.65 0.07
C SER A 174 -1.26 -25.00 -1.22
N TYR A 175 -1.54 -23.70 -1.22
CA TYR A 175 -2.00 -22.97 -2.41
C TYR A 175 -0.84 -22.30 -3.15
N TYR A 176 -0.05 -21.48 -2.46
CA TYR A 176 0.94 -20.64 -3.12
C TYR A 176 2.16 -21.43 -3.60
N HIS A 177 2.59 -22.48 -2.90
CA HIS A 177 3.77 -23.25 -3.31
C HIS A 177 3.55 -24.01 -4.62
N PRO A 178 2.45 -24.78 -4.81
CA PRO A 178 2.23 -25.46 -6.08
C PRO A 178 1.94 -24.51 -7.24
N VAL A 179 1.09 -23.49 -7.01
CA VAL A 179 0.60 -22.60 -8.08
C VAL A 179 1.67 -21.61 -8.53
N PHE A 180 2.46 -21.06 -7.61
CA PHE A 180 3.44 -20.02 -7.92
C PHE A 180 4.88 -20.43 -7.59
N GLY A 181 5.10 -21.10 -6.45
CA GLY A 181 6.44 -21.45 -5.98
C GLY A 181 7.18 -22.38 -6.92
N ARG A 182 6.57 -23.50 -7.31
CA ARG A 182 7.16 -24.49 -8.23
C ARG A 182 7.52 -23.87 -9.59
N PRO A 183 6.63 -23.13 -10.28
CA PRO A 183 6.99 -22.42 -11.52
C PRO A 183 8.16 -21.44 -11.35
N ILE A 184 8.21 -20.69 -10.24
CA ILE A 184 9.31 -19.75 -9.97
C ILE A 184 10.64 -20.52 -9.80
N ILE A 185 10.66 -21.57 -8.99
CA ILE A 185 11.87 -22.38 -8.76
C ILE A 185 12.35 -23.00 -10.07
N SER A 186 11.46 -23.64 -10.84
CA SER A 186 11.79 -24.27 -12.12
C SER A 186 12.40 -23.29 -13.12
N ARG A 187 11.94 -22.04 -13.12
CA ARG A 187 12.44 -21.01 -14.05
C ARG A 187 13.81 -20.44 -13.65
N TYR A 188 14.08 -20.27 -12.35
CA TYR A 188 15.21 -19.48 -11.87
C TYR A 188 16.30 -20.28 -11.13
N ARG A 189 16.02 -21.52 -10.71
CA ARG A 189 16.99 -22.39 -10.04
C ARG A 189 17.48 -23.46 -11.01
N THR A 190 18.76 -23.40 -11.38
CA THR A 190 19.41 -24.46 -12.16
C THR A 190 19.64 -25.68 -11.25
N ASN A 191 19.34 -26.88 -11.77
CA ASN A 191 19.41 -28.17 -11.06
C ASN A 191 18.47 -28.25 -9.85
N VAL A 192 17.16 -28.30 -10.12
CA VAL A 192 16.16 -28.62 -9.10
C VAL A 192 16.23 -30.13 -8.86
N THR A 193 16.88 -30.54 -7.76
CA THR A 193 16.77 -31.90 -7.22
C THR A 193 15.44 -32.07 -6.49
#